data_AF-A0A7S3UKH1-F1
#
_entry.id   AF-A0A7S3UKH1-F1
#
_cell.length_a   1.000
_cell.length_b   1.000
_cell.length_c   1.000
_cell.angle_alpha   90.00
_cell.angle_beta   90.00
_cell.angle_gamma   90.00
#
_symmetry.space_group_name_H-M   'P 1'
#
loop_
_entity.id
_entity.type
_entity.pdbx_description
1 polymer ?
#
loop_
_entity_poly.entity_id
_entity_poly.type
_entity_poly.pdbx_seq_one_letter_code
_entity_poly.pdbx_strand_id
1 'polypeptide(L)'
;GRLRYANNSNYKQDSMIRKEAYVSQAVLSELRRIVDDSKIAKEDDNQWPVPDKIGRQELEVILGGGPGKEAIHLSFTTSKIGSMHDVANSKDPDGLKTFYYLVQDLKCFVFSL
;
A
#
# COMPACT_ATOMS: atom_id res chain seq x y z
N GLY A 1 4.87 10.04 13.29
CA GLY A 1 5.63 8.81 13.64
C GLY A 1 6.57 8.46 12.51
N ARG A 2 7.75 7.89 12.78
CA ARG A 2 8.86 7.77 11.81
C ARG A 2 8.43 7.24 10.43
N LEU A 3 8.59 8.06 9.39
CA LEU A 3 8.41 7.73 7.97
C LEU A 3 9.77 7.40 7.36
N ARG A 4 9.84 6.30 6.61
CA ARG A 4 11.04 5.87 5.89
C ARG A 4 10.66 5.63 4.44
N TYR A 5 11.42 6.20 3.52
CA TYR A 5 11.23 6.07 2.08
C TYR A 5 12.51 5.57 1.43
N ALA A 6 12.36 4.60 0.53
CA ALA A 6 13.44 4.11 -0.30
C ALA A 6 12.93 3.95 -1.74
N ASN A 7 13.70 4.44 -2.71
CA ASN A 7 13.42 4.24 -4.13
C ASN A 7 14.72 3.85 -4.85
N ASN A 8 14.65 2.75 -5.58
CA ASN A 8 15.74 2.25 -6.40
C ASN A 8 15.23 1.93 -7.80
N SER A 9 15.24 2.93 -8.68
CA SER A 9 14.71 2.80 -10.05
C SER A 9 15.72 2.21 -11.04
N ASN A 10 17.03 2.17 -10.68
CA ASN A 10 18.15 1.82 -11.56
C ASN A 10 18.16 2.58 -12.91
N TYR A 11 17.35 3.64 -13.04
CA TYR A 11 17.25 4.41 -14.27
C TYR A 11 18.50 5.27 -14.41
N LYS A 12 19.22 5.13 -15.53
CA LYS A 12 20.48 5.87 -15.81
C LYS A 12 21.56 5.71 -14.74
N GLN A 13 21.66 4.55 -14.09
CA GLN A 13 22.61 4.29 -12.99
C GLN A 13 22.45 5.25 -11.81
N ASP A 14 21.23 5.75 -11.59
CA ASP A 14 20.97 6.64 -10.46
C ASP A 14 21.21 5.92 -9.13
N SER A 15 21.66 6.70 -8.15
CA SER A 15 21.89 6.22 -6.80
C SER A 15 20.56 5.99 -6.07
N MET A 16 20.54 5.01 -5.16
CA MET A 16 19.35 4.72 -4.38
C MET A 16 18.98 5.91 -3.49
N ILE A 17 17.73 6.38 -3.62
CA ILE A 17 17.19 7.43 -2.75
C ILE A 17 16.74 6.78 -1.45
N ARG A 18 17.25 7.28 -0.31
CA ARG A 18 16.78 6.93 1.03
C ARG A 18 16.52 8.21 1.82
N LYS A 19 15.33 8.32 2.40
CA LYS A 19 14.91 9.46 3.22
C LYS A 19 14.20 8.97 4.47
N GLU A 20 14.39 9.68 5.57
CA GLU A 20 13.72 9.41 6.84
C GLU A 20 13.28 10.74 7.46
N ALA A 21 12.07 10.76 8.01
CA ALA A 21 11.49 11.93 8.66
C ALA A 21 10.55 11.52 9.79
N TYR A 22 10.24 12.46 10.69
CA TYR A 22 9.20 12.27 11.71
C TYR A 22 8.01 13.16 11.37
N VAL A 23 6.87 12.54 11.12
CA VAL A 23 5.62 13.28 10.83
C VAL A 23 4.81 13.53 12.09
N SER A 24 3.97 14.57 12.05
CA SER A 24 3.07 14.94 13.14
C SER A 24 1.98 13.90 13.37
N GLN A 25 1.26 14.02 14.49
CA GLN A 25 0.10 13.18 14.77
C GLN A 25 -1.03 13.41 13.76
N ALA A 26 -1.20 14.64 13.24
CA ALA A 26 -2.20 14.93 12.22
C ALA A 26 -1.98 14.10 10.93
N VAL A 27 -0.73 13.95 10.50
CA VAL A 27 -0.36 13.11 9.34
C VAL A 27 -0.67 11.63 9.60
N LEU A 28 -0.42 11.14 10.82
CA LEU A 28 -0.76 9.76 11.19
C LEU A 28 -2.28 9.52 11.22
N SER A 29 -3.04 10.48 11.76
CA SER A 29 -4.51 10.41 11.78
C SER A 29 -5.09 10.38 10.37
N GLU A 30 -4.54 11.18 9.45
CA GLU A 30 -5.00 11.20 8.07
C GLU A 30 -4.63 9.91 7.32
N LEU A 31 -3.42 9.39 7.52
CA LEU A 31 -3.03 8.07 6.99
C LEU A 31 -4.01 6.98 7.45
N ARG A 32 -4.36 6.99 8.74
CA ARG A 32 -5.35 6.05 9.31
C ARG A 32 -6.72 6.22 8.66
N ARG A 33 -7.18 7.46 8.45
CA ARG A 33 -8.45 7.77 7.80
C ARG A 33 -8.50 7.23 6.36
N ILE A 34 -7.44 7.46 5.56
CA ILE A 34 -7.32 6.95 4.19
C ILE A 34 -7.46 5.43 4.16
N VAL A 35 -6.77 4.72 5.06
CA VAL A 35 -6.83 3.25 5.15
C VAL A 35 -8.22 2.78 5.60
N ASP A 36 -8.80 3.37 6.64
CA ASP A 36 -10.14 3.01 7.15
C ASP A 36 -11.25 3.27 6.11
N ASP A 37 -11.15 4.36 5.34
CA ASP A 37 -12.13 4.74 4.32
C ASP A 37 -12.06 3.85 3.09
N SER A 38 -10.86 3.37 2.72
CA SER A 38 -10.67 2.44 1.60
C SER A 38 -11.41 1.11 1.77
N LYS A 39 -11.73 0.71 3.02
CA LYS A 39 -12.29 -0.60 3.37
C LYS A 39 -11.39 -1.79 3.02
N ILE A 40 -10.09 -1.58 2.81
CA ILE A 40 -9.11 -2.64 2.51
C ILE A 40 -9.12 -3.80 3.53
N ALA A 41 -9.51 -3.54 4.78
CA ALA A 41 -9.63 -4.56 5.82
C ALA A 41 -10.71 -5.63 5.56
N LYS A 42 -11.56 -5.44 4.55
CA LYS A 42 -12.59 -6.41 4.14
C LYS A 42 -12.16 -7.26 2.93
N GLU A 43 -11.02 -6.94 2.33
CA GLU A 43 -10.51 -7.59 1.13
C GLU A 43 -9.54 -8.71 1.48
N ASP A 44 -9.31 -9.60 0.53
CA ASP A 44 -8.46 -10.79 0.67
C ASP A 44 -7.74 -11.08 -0.67
N ASP A 45 -6.45 -11.39 -0.63
CA ASP A 45 -5.64 -11.56 -1.83
C ASP A 45 -5.58 -12.99 -2.38
N ASN A 46 -6.34 -13.95 -1.83
CA ASN A 46 -6.26 -15.36 -2.25
C ASN A 46 -6.61 -15.57 -3.74
N GLN A 47 -7.37 -14.65 -4.34
CA GLN A 47 -7.74 -14.70 -5.76
C GLN A 47 -6.97 -13.68 -6.62
N TRP A 48 -6.06 -12.90 -6.04
CA TRP A 48 -5.30 -11.90 -6.77
C TRP A 48 -4.18 -12.54 -7.61
N PRO A 49 -3.72 -11.86 -8.69
CA PRO A 49 -2.60 -12.35 -9.47
C PRO A 49 -1.34 -12.50 -8.62
N VAL A 50 -0.75 -13.69 -8.60
CA VAL A 50 0.50 -13.94 -7.87
C VAL A 50 1.68 -13.20 -8.50
N PRO A 51 2.69 -12.78 -7.71
CA PRO A 51 3.89 -12.12 -8.24
C PRO A 51 4.58 -12.92 -9.35
N ASP A 52 5.11 -12.21 -10.34
CA ASP A 52 5.77 -12.81 -11.49
C ASP A 52 7.07 -12.06 -11.86
N LYS A 53 7.61 -12.35 -13.05
CA LYS A 53 8.82 -11.71 -13.58
C LYS A 53 8.67 -10.21 -13.88
N ILE A 54 7.43 -9.69 -14.02
CA ILE A 54 7.14 -8.29 -14.33
C ILE A 54 7.22 -7.46 -13.05
N GLY A 55 6.74 -8.01 -11.93
CA GLY A 55 6.97 -7.39 -10.63
C GLY A 55 6.10 -7.93 -9.51
N ARG A 56 6.27 -7.29 -8.35
CA ARG A 56 5.64 -7.63 -7.08
C ARG A 56 5.18 -6.36 -6.39
N GLN A 57 4.01 -6.41 -5.76
CA GLN A 57 3.49 -5.38 -4.88
C GLN A 57 3.14 -6.02 -3.53
N GLU A 58 3.53 -5.35 -2.45
CA GLU A 58 3.24 -5.76 -1.08
C GLU A 58 2.64 -4.59 -0.33
N LEU A 59 1.60 -4.87 0.46
CA LEU A 59 1.02 -3.93 1.41
C LEU A 59 0.81 -4.64 2.72
N GLU A 60 1.39 -4.10 3.79
CA GLU A 60 1.21 -4.59 5.14
C GLU A 60 0.68 -3.44 6.01
N VAL A 61 -0.41 -3.71 6.73
CA VAL A 61 -1.08 -2.73 7.58
C VAL A 61 -1.39 -3.36 8.93
N ILE A 62 -1.00 -2.67 10.00
CA ILE A 62 -1.40 -3.00 11.37
C ILE A 62 -2.31 -1.89 11.88
N LEU A 63 -3.59 -2.19 12.05
CA LEU A 63 -4.58 -1.27 12.60
C LEU A 63 -4.85 -1.60 14.06
N GLY A 64 -4.71 -0.61 14.95
CA GLY A 64 -4.91 -0.81 16.39
C GLY A 64 -3.60 -1.10 17.12
N GLY A 65 -3.67 -1.93 18.18
CA GLY A 65 -2.50 -2.25 19.01
C GLY A 65 -2.23 -1.29 20.18
N GLY A 66 -3.22 -0.49 20.58
CA GLY A 66 -3.16 0.23 21.86
C GLY A 66 -3.40 -0.71 23.05
N PRO A 67 -3.07 -0.30 24.28
CA PRO A 67 -3.28 -1.13 25.47
C PRO A 67 -4.73 -1.66 25.55
N GLY A 68 -4.88 -2.99 25.59
CA GLY A 68 -6.18 -3.66 25.69
C GLY A 68 -7.01 -3.72 24.40
N LYS A 69 -6.45 -3.39 23.23
CA LYS A 69 -7.13 -3.53 21.93
C LYS A 69 -6.41 -4.57 21.06
N GLU A 70 -7.17 -5.50 20.50
CA GLU A 70 -6.66 -6.41 19.47
C GLU A 70 -6.22 -5.60 18.25
N ALA A 71 -5.05 -5.96 17.71
CA ALA A 71 -4.55 -5.39 16.47
C ALA A 71 -5.06 -6.24 15.30
N ILE A 72 -5.58 -5.57 14.28
CA ILE A 72 -5.88 -6.22 13.00
C ILE A 72 -4.62 -6.12 12.15
N HIS A 73 -4.11 -7.27 11.72
CA HIS A 73 -2.95 -7.37 10.85
C HIS A 73 -3.40 -7.83 9.47
N LEU A 74 -3.15 -7.00 8.47
CA LEU A 74 -3.43 -7.26 7.06
C LEU A 74 -2.11 -7.35 6.31
N SER A 75 -1.98 -8.35 5.46
CA SER A 75 -0.81 -8.54 4.61
C SER A 75 -1.27 -9.02 3.25
N PHE A 76 -0.96 -8.24 2.22
CA PHE A 76 -1.34 -8.53 0.84
C PHE A 76 -0.09 -8.64 -0.04
N THR A 77 -0.08 -9.60 -0.95
CA THR A 77 0.95 -9.78 -1.97
C THR A 77 0.30 -10.03 -3.32
N THR A 78 0.64 -9.22 -4.32
CA THR A 78 0.12 -9.37 -5.69
C THR A 78 1.17 -9.03 -6.74
N SER A 79 0.90 -9.34 -8.00
CA SER A 79 1.71 -8.92 -9.14
C SER A 79 1.64 -7.40 -9.34
N LYS A 80 2.51 -6.88 -10.22
CA LYS A 80 2.47 -5.47 -10.60
C LYS A 80 1.20 -5.18 -11.42
N ILE A 81 0.31 -4.35 -10.88
CA ILE A 81 -0.88 -3.86 -11.58
C ILE A 81 -0.47 -2.66 -12.46
N GLY A 82 -0.68 -2.77 -13.78
CA GLY A 82 -0.33 -1.73 -14.74
C GLY A 82 -1.46 -0.74 -15.03
N SER A 83 -2.70 -1.24 -15.04
CA SER A 83 -3.88 -0.45 -15.42
C SER A 83 -5.18 -0.99 -14.83
N MET A 84 -6.27 -0.22 -14.97
CA MET A 84 -7.63 -0.68 -14.65
C MET A 84 -8.10 -1.85 -15.51
N HIS A 85 -7.49 -2.08 -16.67
CA HIS A 85 -7.80 -3.24 -17.50
C HIS A 85 -7.32 -4.54 -16.83
N ASP A 86 -6.15 -4.52 -16.21
CA ASP A 86 -5.61 -5.67 -15.45
C ASP A 86 -6.50 -6.00 -14.25
N VAL A 87 -7.02 -4.96 -13.58
CA VAL A 87 -7.98 -5.09 -12.48
C VAL A 87 -9.28 -5.74 -12.94
N ALA A 88 -9.87 -5.23 -14.03
CA ALA A 88 -11.14 -5.72 -14.57
C ALA A 88 -11.07 -7.19 -15.04
N ASN A 89 -9.90 -7.65 -15.49
CA ASN A 89 -9.69 -9.03 -15.94
C ASN A 89 -9.21 -9.99 -14.83
N SER A 90 -9.11 -9.52 -13.58
CA SER A 90 -8.72 -10.36 -12.45
C SER A 90 -9.88 -11.23 -11.95
N LYS A 91 -9.59 -12.20 -11.08
CA LYS A 91 -10.62 -13.06 -10.46
C LYS A 91 -11.38 -12.36 -9.32
N ASP A 92 -10.85 -11.25 -8.83
CA ASP A 92 -11.48 -10.41 -7.82
C ASP A 92 -11.32 -8.92 -8.20
N PRO A 93 -12.11 -8.43 -9.16
CA PRO A 93 -11.98 -7.06 -9.65
C PRO A 93 -12.30 -6.00 -8.59
N ASP A 94 -13.20 -6.28 -7.65
CA ASP A 94 -13.63 -5.31 -6.64
C ASP A 94 -12.55 -5.14 -5.55
N GLY A 95 -12.04 -6.24 -4.99
CA GLY A 95 -10.97 -6.15 -3.99
C GLY A 95 -9.67 -5.61 -4.57
N LEU A 96 -9.30 -6.04 -5.78
CA LEU A 96 -8.09 -5.54 -6.45
C LEU A 96 -8.23 -4.07 -6.86
N LYS A 97 -9.45 -3.58 -7.16
CA LYS A 97 -9.73 -2.16 -7.38
C LYS A 97 -9.58 -1.34 -6.10
N THR A 98 -10.10 -1.83 -4.98
CA THR A 98 -9.89 -1.22 -3.65
C THR A 98 -8.39 -1.06 -3.36
N PHE A 99 -7.62 -2.12 -3.55
CA PHE A 99 -6.16 -2.10 -3.40
C PHE A 99 -5.48 -1.10 -4.35
N TYR A 100 -5.85 -1.11 -5.64
CA TYR A 100 -5.26 -0.24 -6.66
C TYR A 100 -5.44 1.26 -6.36
N TYR A 101 -6.60 1.67 -5.87
CA TYR A 101 -6.83 3.07 -5.49
C TYR A 101 -6.17 3.43 -4.16
N LEU A 102 -6.23 2.56 -3.15
CA LEU A 102 -5.53 2.81 -1.87
C LEU A 102 -4.02 3.02 -2.10
N VAL A 103 -3.38 2.18 -2.91
CA VAL A 103 -1.95 2.32 -3.21
C VAL A 103 -1.65 3.65 -3.92
N GLN A 104 -2.54 4.16 -4.76
CA GLN A 104 -2.38 5.47 -5.38
C GLN A 104 -2.50 6.60 -4.37
N ASP A 105 -3.51 6.57 -3.51
CA ASP A 105 -3.70 7.58 -2.48
C ASP A 105 -2.48 7.62 -1.53
N LEU A 106 -1.99 6.46 -1.11
CA LEU A 106 -0.78 6.34 -0.28
C LEU A 106 0.47 6.89 -0.98
N LYS A 107 0.65 6.61 -2.28
CA LYS A 107 1.76 7.17 -3.06
C LYS A 107 1.67 8.69 -3.14
N CYS A 108 0.50 9.23 -3.48
CA CYS A 108 0.27 10.67 -3.55
C CYS A 108 0.55 11.34 -2.20
N PHE A 109 0.09 10.71 -1.11
CA PHE A 109 0.32 11.18 0.25
C PHE A 109 1.81 11.20 0.58
N VAL A 110 2.53 10.09 0.36
CA VAL A 110 3.98 9.99 0.67
C VAL A 110 4.84 10.88 -0.23
N PHE A 111 4.50 11.04 -1.52
CA PHE A 111 5.28 11.89 -2.43
C PHE A 111 5.11 13.40 -2.16
N SER A 112 4.04 13.78 -1.46
CA SER A 112 3.80 15.17 -1.06
C SER A 112 4.50 15.55 0.25
N LEU A 113 4.97 14.55 1.03
CA LEU A 113 5.70 14.69 2.28
C LEU A 113 7.21 14.79 2.05
#